data_AF-A0A4U1F2I1-F1
#
_entry.id   AF-A0A4U1F2I1-F1
#
_cell.length_a   1.000
_cell.length_b   1.000
_cell.length_c   1.000
_cell.angle_alpha   90.00
_cell.angle_beta   90.00
_cell.angle_gamma   90.00
#
_symmetry.space_group_name_H-M   'P 1'
#
loop_
_entity.id
_entity.type
_entity.pdbx_description
1 polymer ?
#
loop_
_entity_poly.entity_id
_entity_poly.type
_entity_poly.pdbx_seq_one_letter_code
_entity_poly.pdbx_strand_id
1 'polypeptide(L)'
;MGFIKVIKNKAYFKRYQVKFGRRREVKADDCAQKCMVIQGKNKYKKPKYRMIVHITERDITLPKDSGYDSESKESIAEVHWKHIMGQNIADCLCYLIEEEQCDSRHDGGDYKKAHAAVGENPVYEKKPKKEEERWSSSEEGKLPQSSGVSRWELVNQTTIFYEGFSDKDNNKLIDQAK
;
A
#
# COMPACT_ATOMS: atom_id res chain seq x y z
N MET A 1 28.60 17.52 25.30
CA MET A 1 27.47 16.57 25.11
C MET A 1 26.18 17.31 25.37
N GLY A 2 25.30 17.45 24.37
CA GLY A 2 24.14 18.35 24.45
C GLY A 2 22.99 17.80 25.28
N PHE A 3 22.43 18.61 26.18
CA PHE A 3 21.20 18.34 26.92
C PHE A 3 20.00 18.42 25.97
N ILE A 4 19.66 17.31 25.31
CA ILE A 4 18.51 17.23 24.40
C ILE A 4 17.35 16.54 25.14
N LYS A 5 16.21 17.22 25.24
CA LYS A 5 15.00 16.65 25.86
C LYS A 5 14.45 15.49 25.04
N VAL A 6 14.38 14.30 25.63
CA VAL A 6 13.78 13.12 25.01
C VAL A 6 12.25 13.25 25.01
N ILE A 7 11.65 13.49 23.83
CA ILE A 7 10.20 13.70 23.65
C ILE A 7 9.42 12.38 23.77
N LYS A 8 9.92 11.30 23.14
CA LYS A 8 9.29 9.97 23.17
C LYS A 8 9.87 9.12 24.31
N ASN A 9 9.55 9.48 25.55
CA ASN A 9 10.01 8.78 26.74
C ASN A 9 9.08 7.60 27.12
N LYS A 10 9.49 6.78 28.10
CA LYS A 10 8.67 5.65 28.61
C LYS A 10 7.28 6.10 29.11
N ALA A 11 7.20 7.29 29.71
CA ALA A 11 5.94 7.85 30.20
C ALA A 11 4.97 8.24 29.07
N TYR A 12 5.49 8.70 27.93
CA TYR A 12 4.72 9.02 26.72
C TYR A 12 4.02 7.77 26.18
N PHE A 13 4.77 6.67 25.97
CA PHE A 13 4.21 5.43 25.44
C PHE A 13 3.18 4.78 26.37
N LYS A 14 3.29 4.98 27.69
CA LYS A 14 2.29 4.50 28.66
C LYS A 14 0.92 5.18 28.53
N ARG A 15 0.85 6.41 27.99
CA ARG A 15 -0.40 7.19 27.84
C ARG A 15 -0.87 7.29 26.39
N TYR A 16 -0.03 6.88 25.44
CA TYR A 16 -0.30 7.06 24.02
C TYR A 16 -1.44 6.16 23.56
N GLN A 17 -2.60 6.76 23.30
CA GLN A 17 -3.76 6.05 22.76
C GLN A 17 -3.68 5.99 21.24
N VAL A 18 -3.52 4.77 20.74
CA VAL A 18 -3.37 4.49 19.31
C VAL A 18 -4.71 4.63 18.59
N LYS A 19 -4.71 5.25 17.41
CA LYS A 19 -5.88 5.31 16.52
C LYS A 19 -6.14 3.94 15.86
N PHE A 20 -7.36 3.71 15.38
CA PHE A 20 -7.74 2.46 14.70
C PHE A 20 -6.77 2.08 13.57
N GLY A 21 -6.58 0.77 13.33
CA GLY A 21 -5.56 0.25 12.40
C GLY A 21 -5.62 0.88 11.00
N ARG A 22 -6.80 0.89 10.38
CA ARG A 22 -6.98 1.48 9.03
C ARG A 22 -6.74 2.99 8.98
N ARG A 23 -6.88 3.69 10.11
CA ARG A 23 -6.58 5.13 10.22
C ARG A 23 -5.08 5.38 10.34
N ARG A 24 -4.33 4.48 11.00
CA ARG A 24 -2.86 4.53 11.01
C ARG A 24 -2.28 4.24 9.64
N GLU A 25 -2.89 3.32 8.90
CA GLU A 25 -2.55 3.01 7.52
C GLU A 25 -3.09 4.04 6.51
N VAL A 26 -3.89 5.01 6.96
CA VAL A 26 -4.52 6.05 6.13
C VAL A 26 -5.36 5.47 4.98
N LYS A 27 -5.99 4.32 5.21
CA LYS A 27 -6.82 3.62 4.21
C LYS A 27 -8.31 3.86 4.35
N ALA A 28 -8.73 4.47 5.46
CA ALA A 28 -10.15 4.68 5.74
C ALA A 28 -10.39 6.04 6.42
N ASP A 29 -11.42 6.74 5.94
CA ASP A 29 -12.03 7.87 6.64
C ASP A 29 -13.22 7.39 7.47
N ASP A 30 -13.04 7.37 8.79
CA ASP A 30 -14.06 6.96 9.75
C ASP A 30 -15.31 7.86 9.72
N CYS A 31 -15.16 9.14 9.36
CA CYS A 31 -16.26 10.10 9.34
C CYS A 31 -17.20 9.80 8.17
N ALA A 32 -16.65 9.78 6.95
CA ALA A 32 -17.39 9.43 5.75
C ALA A 32 -17.98 8.00 5.82
N GLN A 33 -17.21 7.04 6.35
CA GLN A 33 -17.66 5.65 6.46
C GLN A 33 -18.91 5.49 7.34
N LYS A 34 -19.01 6.23 8.45
CA LYS A 34 -20.21 6.18 9.32
C LYS A 34 -21.47 6.61 8.57
N CYS A 35 -21.43 7.72 7.86
CA CYS A 35 -22.57 8.21 7.07
C CYS A 35 -22.96 7.21 5.95
N MET A 36 -21.97 6.57 5.34
CA MET A 36 -22.21 5.60 4.28
C MET A 36 -22.73 4.24 4.79
N VAL A 37 -22.22 3.73 5.91
CA VAL A 37 -22.63 2.42 6.48
C VAL A 37 -23.98 2.49 7.15
N ILE A 38 -24.24 3.54 7.94
CA ILE A 38 -25.41 3.60 8.80
C ILE A 38 -26.68 3.67 7.94
N GLN A 39 -27.66 2.86 8.31
CA GLN A 39 -28.95 2.76 7.67
C GLN A 39 -30.05 3.21 8.62
N GLY A 40 -31.13 3.77 8.06
CA GLY A 40 -32.31 4.12 8.83
C GLY A 40 -32.85 2.91 9.58
N LYS A 41 -33.14 3.09 10.87
CA LYS A 41 -33.59 2.00 11.77
C LYS A 41 -34.90 1.35 11.31
N ASN A 42 -35.72 2.12 10.59
CA ASN A 42 -36.96 1.65 9.96
C ASN A 42 -36.73 0.61 8.84
N LYS A 43 -35.52 0.52 8.28
CA LYS A 43 -35.19 -0.43 7.22
C LYS A 43 -34.62 -1.76 7.74
N TYR A 44 -34.65 -1.98 9.05
CA TYR A 44 -34.33 -3.24 9.73
C TYR A 44 -33.11 -3.97 9.10
N LYS A 45 -33.29 -5.24 8.73
CA LYS A 45 -32.23 -6.13 8.23
C LYS A 45 -31.94 -5.97 6.72
N LYS A 46 -32.55 -4.99 6.04
CA LYS A 46 -32.27 -4.77 4.62
C LYS A 46 -30.82 -4.27 4.48
N PRO A 47 -29.96 -4.86 3.63
CA PRO A 47 -28.59 -4.38 3.45
C PRO A 47 -28.56 -3.05 2.67
N LYS A 48 -27.54 -2.23 2.94
CA LYS A 48 -27.22 -1.01 2.19
C LYS A 48 -26.05 -1.28 1.24
N TYR A 49 -26.33 -1.50 -0.03
CA TYR A 49 -25.32 -1.70 -1.06
C TYR A 49 -24.62 -0.38 -1.40
N ARG A 50 -23.31 -0.47 -1.68
CA ARG A 50 -22.47 0.65 -2.11
C ARG A 50 -21.40 0.15 -3.08
N MET A 51 -21.08 0.97 -4.08
CA MET A 51 -19.91 0.76 -4.94
C MET A 51 -18.70 1.42 -4.28
N ILE A 52 -17.62 0.66 -4.14
CA ILE A 52 -16.35 1.15 -3.60
C ILE A 52 -15.39 1.22 -4.78
N VAL A 53 -14.91 2.43 -5.07
CA VAL A 53 -13.96 2.70 -6.14
C VAL A 53 -12.64 3.16 -5.54
N HIS A 54 -11.56 2.49 -5.91
CA HIS A 54 -10.19 2.85 -5.61
C HIS A 54 -9.43 3.08 -6.91
N ILE A 55 -8.72 4.20 -6.99
CA ILE A 55 -7.80 4.50 -8.07
C ILE A 55 -6.41 4.26 -7.52
N THR A 56 -5.70 3.29 -8.07
CA THR A 56 -4.27 3.07 -7.80
C THR A 56 -3.49 3.41 -9.05
N GLU A 57 -2.16 3.49 -8.94
CA GLU A 57 -1.28 3.88 -10.05
C GLU A 57 -1.39 2.94 -11.27
N ARG A 58 -1.79 1.68 -11.08
CA ARG A 58 -1.83 0.66 -12.14
C ARG A 58 -3.16 -0.08 -12.27
N ASP A 59 -3.98 -0.07 -11.21
CA ASP A 59 -5.29 -0.72 -11.20
C ASP A 59 -6.40 0.30 -10.93
N ILE A 60 -7.46 0.23 -11.73
CA ILE A 60 -8.67 1.04 -11.61
C ILE A 60 -9.83 0.12 -11.24
N THR A 61 -10.62 0.48 -10.21
CA THR A 61 -11.84 -0.25 -9.82
C THR A 61 -13.12 0.49 -10.21
N LEU A 62 -13.21 0.91 -11.48
CA LEU A 62 -14.27 1.71 -12.16
C LEU A 62 -13.87 3.18 -12.41
N PRO A 63 -14.00 3.68 -13.66
CA PRO A 63 -13.65 5.05 -14.01
C PRO A 63 -14.68 6.07 -13.50
N LYS A 64 -14.20 7.29 -13.25
CA LYS A 64 -15.00 8.46 -12.86
C LYS A 64 -15.36 9.26 -14.10
N ASP A 65 -16.56 9.83 -14.14
CA ASP A 65 -17.04 10.62 -15.27
C ASP A 65 -16.14 11.84 -15.55
N SER A 66 -15.60 11.91 -16.76
CA SER A 66 -14.86 13.04 -17.32
C SER A 66 -15.72 13.75 -18.36
N GLY A 67 -15.82 15.09 -18.34
CA GLY A 67 -16.64 15.86 -19.28
C GLY A 67 -17.59 16.87 -18.65
N TYR A 68 -17.47 17.10 -17.34
CA TYR A 68 -18.14 18.19 -16.64
C TYR A 68 -17.27 19.44 -16.68
N ASP A 69 -17.77 20.50 -17.30
CA ASP A 69 -17.14 21.82 -17.21
C ASP A 69 -17.65 22.56 -15.98
N SER A 70 -16.74 22.94 -15.08
CA SER A 70 -17.08 23.62 -13.84
C SER A 70 -17.58 25.05 -14.04
N GLU A 71 -17.24 25.68 -15.17
CA GLU A 71 -17.58 27.08 -15.45
C GLU A 71 -19.00 27.19 -16.03
N SER A 72 -19.31 26.42 -17.08
CA SER A 72 -20.64 26.37 -17.67
C SER A 72 -21.64 25.51 -16.89
N LYS A 73 -21.17 24.60 -16.03
CA LYS A 73 -21.97 23.53 -15.39
C LYS A 73 -22.68 22.62 -16.41
N GLU A 74 -22.17 22.57 -17.64
CA GLU A 74 -22.70 21.72 -18.69
C GLU A 74 -21.85 20.45 -18.81
N SER A 75 -22.52 19.32 -18.98
CA SER A 75 -21.87 18.04 -19.26
C SER A 75 -21.85 17.81 -20.76
N ILE A 76 -20.66 17.78 -21.35
CA ILE A 76 -20.49 17.50 -22.78
C ILE A 76 -20.41 15.99 -22.95
N ALA A 77 -21.52 15.38 -23.36
CA ALA A 77 -21.63 13.93 -23.57
C ALA A 77 -20.61 13.39 -24.57
N GLU A 78 -20.23 14.21 -25.56
CA GLU A 78 -19.21 13.84 -26.53
C GLU A 78 -17.85 13.66 -25.86
N VAL A 79 -17.38 14.62 -25.07
CA VAL A 79 -16.09 14.55 -24.34
C VAL A 79 -16.06 13.33 -23.42
N HIS A 80 -17.17 13.03 -22.77
CA HIS A 80 -17.32 11.84 -21.94
C HIS A 80 -17.14 10.55 -22.75
N TRP A 81 -17.79 10.45 -23.90
CA TRP A 81 -17.66 9.30 -24.79
C TRP A 81 -16.23 9.14 -25.33
N LYS A 82 -15.56 10.25 -25.69
CA LYS A 82 -14.16 10.23 -26.14
C LYS A 82 -13.23 9.65 -25.08
N HIS A 83 -13.43 10.00 -23.80
CA HIS A 83 -12.62 9.46 -22.70
C HIS A 83 -12.90 7.98 -22.41
N ILE A 84 -14.17 7.54 -22.50
CA ILE A 84 -14.53 6.12 -22.38
C ILE A 84 -13.83 5.28 -23.44
N MET A 85 -13.78 5.80 -24.66
CA MET A 85 -13.17 5.11 -25.80
C MET A 85 -11.64 5.29 -25.88
N GLY A 86 -11.03 5.98 -24.92
CA GLY A 86 -9.59 6.21 -24.86
C GLY A 86 -9.04 7.13 -25.96
N GLN A 87 -9.90 7.93 -26.61
CA GLN A 87 -9.48 8.82 -27.70
C GLN A 87 -8.51 9.89 -27.22
N ASN A 88 -8.66 10.40 -26.00
CA ASN A 88 -7.70 11.34 -25.41
C ASN A 88 -6.27 10.77 -25.30
N ILE A 89 -6.13 9.47 -25.05
CA ILE A 89 -4.83 8.80 -24.99
C ILE A 89 -4.26 8.65 -26.41
N ALA A 90 -5.11 8.26 -27.37
CA ALA A 90 -4.73 8.17 -28.78
C ALA A 90 -4.31 9.54 -29.34
N ASP A 91 -5.05 10.60 -29.04
CA ASP A 91 -4.76 11.98 -29.44
C ASP A 91 -3.45 12.46 -28.84
N CYS A 92 -3.20 12.17 -27.55
CA CYS A 92 -1.91 12.49 -26.91
C CYS A 92 -0.75 11.73 -27.56
N LEU A 93 -0.91 10.44 -27.88
CA LEU A 93 0.12 9.66 -28.56
C LEU A 93 0.34 10.14 -30.00
N CYS A 94 -0.73 10.48 -30.73
CA CYS A 94 -0.61 11.06 -32.07
C CYS A 94 0.12 12.41 -32.03
N TYR A 95 -0.24 13.32 -31.12
CA TYR A 95 0.46 14.59 -30.95
C TYR A 95 1.96 14.41 -30.63
N LEU A 96 2.30 13.41 -29.80
CA LEU A 96 3.70 13.10 -29.47
C LEU A 96 4.45 12.44 -30.63
N ILE A 97 3.75 11.75 -31.55
CA ILE A 97 4.33 11.09 -32.72
C ILE A 97 4.27 11.97 -33.97
N GLU A 98 3.46 13.03 -34.03
CA GLU A 98 3.35 13.96 -35.18
C GLU A 98 4.66 14.73 -35.46
N GLU A 99 5.65 14.68 -34.57
CA GLU A 99 7.04 15.09 -34.86
C GLU A 99 7.79 14.08 -35.77
N GLU A 100 7.34 12.83 -35.88
CA GLU A 100 7.80 11.79 -36.81
C GLU A 100 6.63 10.89 -37.28
N GLN A 101 5.80 11.39 -38.20
CA GLN A 101 5.06 10.59 -39.20
C GLN A 101 4.20 9.42 -38.68
N CYS A 102 2.97 9.67 -38.20
CA CYS A 102 1.99 8.62 -37.88
C CYS A 102 0.62 8.86 -38.54
N ASP A 103 0.37 8.11 -39.61
CA ASP A 103 -0.91 8.03 -40.33
C ASP A 103 -1.85 6.91 -39.80
N SER A 104 -1.61 6.36 -38.60
CA SER A 104 -2.52 5.34 -38.05
C SER A 104 -3.58 5.98 -37.16
N ARG A 105 -4.72 6.35 -37.76
CA ARG A 105 -5.95 6.67 -37.01
C ARG A 105 -6.28 5.50 -36.08
N HIS A 106 -6.15 5.71 -34.79
CA HIS A 106 -6.43 4.69 -33.80
C HIS A 106 -7.93 4.73 -33.46
N ASP A 107 -8.74 3.92 -34.15
CA ASP A 107 -10.21 4.03 -34.16
C ASP A 107 -10.92 3.56 -32.85
N GLY A 108 -10.17 3.40 -31.75
CA GLY A 108 -10.70 2.89 -30.47
C GLY A 108 -11.27 1.46 -30.57
N GLY A 109 -10.84 0.68 -31.57
CA GLY A 109 -11.39 -0.64 -31.88
C GLY A 109 -11.27 -1.65 -30.73
N ASP A 110 -10.17 -1.59 -29.98
CA ASP A 110 -9.88 -2.54 -28.91
C ASP A 110 -10.81 -2.39 -27.71
N TYR A 111 -11.22 -1.16 -27.38
CA TYR A 111 -12.18 -0.90 -26.30
C TYR A 111 -13.60 -1.36 -26.67
N LYS A 112 -14.03 -1.13 -27.92
CA LYS A 112 -15.34 -1.60 -28.42
C LYS A 112 -15.43 -3.13 -28.36
N LYS A 113 -14.36 -3.82 -28.76
CA LYS A 113 -14.26 -5.28 -28.68
C LYS A 113 -14.29 -5.78 -27.23
N ALA A 114 -13.61 -5.09 -26.31
CA ALA A 114 -13.64 -5.42 -24.89
C ALA A 114 -15.06 -5.27 -24.29
N HIS A 115 -15.79 -4.20 -24.65
CA HIS A 115 -17.18 -4.02 -24.22
C HIS A 115 -18.10 -5.14 -24.71
N ALA A 116 -17.95 -5.57 -25.97
CA ALA A 116 -18.70 -6.71 -26.50
C ALA A 116 -18.40 -8.02 -25.74
N ALA A 117 -17.12 -8.30 -25.49
CA ALA A 117 -16.68 -9.49 -24.76
C ALA A 117 -17.20 -9.57 -23.32
N VAL A 118 -17.28 -8.43 -22.61
CA VAL A 118 -17.88 -8.36 -21.26
C VAL A 118 -19.39 -8.61 -21.31
N GLY A 119 -20.07 -8.16 -22.37
CA GLY A 119 -21.49 -8.43 -22.60
C GLY A 119 -21.79 -9.90 -22.89
N GLU A 120 -20.90 -10.58 -23.62
CA GLU A 120 -21.01 -12.01 -23.93
C GLU A 120 -20.75 -12.88 -22.70
N ASN A 121 -19.74 -12.56 -21.87
CA ASN A 121 -19.33 -13.36 -20.73
C ASN A 121 -19.18 -12.53 -19.44
N PRO A 122 -20.28 -12.30 -18.69
CA PRO A 122 -20.26 -11.48 -17.48
C PRO A 122 -19.78 -12.23 -16.22
N VAL A 123 -19.46 -13.53 -16.34
CA VAL A 123 -19.11 -14.39 -15.20
C VAL A 123 -17.62 -14.24 -14.87
N TYR A 124 -17.31 -13.99 -13.60
CA TYR A 124 -15.94 -13.91 -13.12
C TYR A 124 -15.33 -15.31 -12.90
N GLU A 125 -14.27 -15.61 -13.64
CA GLU A 125 -13.45 -16.80 -13.43
C GLU A 125 -12.35 -16.54 -12.41
N LYS A 126 -12.33 -17.33 -11.33
CA LYS A 126 -11.26 -17.26 -10.33
C LYS A 126 -9.98 -17.81 -10.93
N LYS A 127 -8.89 -17.03 -10.90
CA LYS A 127 -7.57 -17.52 -11.26
C LYS A 127 -7.19 -18.73 -10.39
N PRO A 128 -6.57 -19.78 -10.95
CA PRO A 128 -6.11 -20.92 -10.15
C PRO A 128 -5.11 -20.43 -9.10
N LYS A 129 -5.25 -20.92 -7.87
CA LYS A 129 -4.28 -20.61 -6.81
C LYS A 129 -2.94 -21.21 -7.21
N LYS A 130 -1.93 -20.36 -7.43
CA LYS A 130 -0.54 -20.82 -7.49
C LYS A 130 -0.14 -21.26 -6.08
N GLU A 131 0.55 -22.39 -5.95
CA GLU A 131 1.19 -22.76 -4.68
C GLU A 131 2.21 -21.67 -4.34
N GLU A 132 1.91 -20.89 -3.31
CA GLU A 132 2.81 -19.85 -2.82
C GLU A 132 3.92 -20.49 -2.01
N GLU A 133 5.15 -20.46 -2.54
CA GLU A 133 6.33 -20.72 -1.74
C GLU A 133 6.40 -19.69 -0.60
N ARG A 134 6.71 -20.16 0.61
CA ARG A 134 6.73 -19.34 1.81
C ARG A 134 7.95 -18.41 1.82
N TRP A 135 7.83 -17.27 1.14
CA TRP A 135 8.78 -16.15 1.24
C TRP A 135 8.45 -15.28 2.45
N SER A 136 8.42 -15.88 3.63
CA SER A 136 8.77 -15.13 4.83
C SER A 136 10.24 -15.41 5.05
N SER A 137 11.09 -14.38 5.15
CA SER A 137 12.32 -14.55 5.93
C SER A 137 11.85 -15.25 7.20
N SER A 138 12.33 -16.48 7.43
CA SER A 138 12.12 -17.19 8.69
C SER A 138 12.26 -16.15 9.78
N GLU A 139 11.43 -16.18 10.83
CA GLU A 139 11.61 -15.28 11.95
C GLU A 139 12.96 -15.58 12.65
N GLU A 140 14.08 -15.29 11.99
CA GLU A 140 15.42 -15.22 12.53
C GLU A 140 15.39 -14.02 13.47
N GLY A 141 14.95 -14.29 14.71
CA GLY A 141 14.97 -13.31 15.79
C GLY A 141 13.79 -13.33 16.75
N LYS A 142 12.71 -14.08 16.50
CA LYS A 142 11.79 -14.45 17.58
C LYS A 142 12.19 -15.83 18.06
N LEU A 143 12.95 -15.85 19.15
CA LEU A 143 13.25 -17.10 19.82
C LEU A 143 11.91 -17.74 20.19
N PRO A 144 11.77 -19.05 19.98
CA PRO A 144 10.57 -19.78 20.31
C PRO A 144 10.20 -19.45 21.76
N GLN A 145 8.99 -18.93 21.96
CA GLN A 145 8.44 -18.71 23.31
C GLN A 145 8.31 -20.05 24.09
N SER A 146 8.58 -21.18 23.42
CA SER A 146 8.47 -22.54 23.93
C SER A 146 9.78 -23.36 23.94
N SER A 147 10.95 -22.80 23.64
CA SER A 147 12.22 -23.46 24.01
C SER A 147 13.18 -22.41 24.55
N GLY A 148 13.51 -22.52 25.83
CA GLY A 148 14.24 -21.53 26.65
C GLY A 148 15.67 -21.20 26.21
N VAL A 149 16.06 -21.55 25.00
CA VAL A 149 17.25 -21.03 24.34
C VAL A 149 16.87 -19.66 23.77
N SER A 150 16.94 -18.68 24.66
CA SER A 150 16.53 -17.30 24.41
C SER A 150 17.77 -16.43 24.20
N ARG A 151 17.59 -15.27 23.57
CA ARG A 151 18.46 -14.11 23.31
C ARG A 151 19.72 -13.99 24.18
N TRP A 152 19.63 -14.42 25.42
CA TRP A 152 20.73 -14.70 26.34
C TRP A 152 21.93 -15.44 25.73
N GLU A 153 21.75 -16.48 24.92
CA GLU A 153 22.88 -17.21 24.33
C GLU A 153 23.64 -16.41 23.27
N LEU A 154 22.93 -15.62 22.45
CA LEU A 154 23.54 -14.70 21.49
C LEU A 154 24.25 -13.55 22.19
N VAL A 155 23.67 -13.03 23.28
CA VAL A 155 24.31 -12.02 24.12
C VAL A 155 25.59 -12.58 24.71
N ASN A 156 25.58 -13.81 25.26
CA ASN A 156 26.78 -14.45 25.81
C ASN A 156 27.88 -14.65 24.76
N GLN A 157 27.55 -15.07 23.54
CA GLN A 157 28.52 -15.19 22.45
C GLN A 157 29.17 -13.83 22.10
N THR A 158 28.41 -12.73 22.13
CA THR A 158 28.97 -11.38 21.92
C THR A 158 29.82 -10.88 23.09
N THR A 159 29.49 -11.23 24.34
CA THR A 159 30.31 -10.88 25.51
C THR A 159 31.64 -11.64 25.51
N ILE A 160 31.61 -12.93 25.18
CA ILE A 160 32.81 -13.78 25.07
C ILE A 160 33.76 -13.28 23.96
N PHE A 161 33.22 -12.73 22.87
CA PHE A 161 34.02 -12.14 21.79
C PHE A 161 34.74 -10.85 22.19
N TYR A 162 34.15 -10.04 23.09
CA TYR A 162 34.79 -8.83 23.61
C TYR A 162 35.79 -9.09 24.73
N GLU A 163 35.53 -10.08 25.60
CA GLU A 163 36.47 -10.48 26.66
C GLU A 163 37.72 -11.16 26.08
N GLY A 164 37.58 -11.94 25.00
CA GLY A 164 38.72 -12.57 24.31
C GLY A 164 39.70 -11.59 23.62
N PHE A 165 39.32 -10.33 23.44
CA PHE A 165 40.17 -9.28 22.85
C PHE A 165 40.88 -8.41 23.90
N SER A 166 40.53 -8.52 25.19
CA SER A 166 41.04 -7.63 26.25
C SER A 166 42.16 -8.22 27.12
N ASP A 167 42.39 -9.54 27.08
CA ASP A 167 43.21 -10.22 28.09
C ASP A 167 44.67 -10.55 27.70
N LYS A 168 45.14 -10.16 26.50
CA LYS A 168 46.51 -10.47 26.07
C LYS A 168 47.53 -9.33 26.15
N ASP A 169 47.10 -8.07 26.26
CA ASP A 169 48.02 -6.93 26.13
C ASP A 169 48.25 -6.12 27.43
N ASN A 170 47.50 -6.37 28.52
CA ASN A 170 47.61 -5.53 29.73
C ASN A 170 48.46 -6.11 30.88
N ASN A 171 48.89 -7.38 30.81
CA ASN A 171 49.67 -8.01 31.90
C ASN A 171 51.20 -8.04 31.69
N LYS A 172 51.75 -7.34 30.68
CA LYS A 172 53.20 -7.22 30.48
C LYS A 172 53.82 -5.89 30.94
N LEU A 173 53.01 -4.93 31.42
CA LEU A 173 53.48 -3.59 31.80
C LEU A 173 53.54 -3.33 33.31
N ILE A 174 53.07 -4.27 34.15
CA ILE A 174 53.02 -4.08 35.61
C ILE A 174 54.22 -4.73 36.34
N ASP A 175 54.95 -5.64 35.71
CA ASP A 175 56.10 -6.32 36.31
C ASP A 175 57.46 -5.64 36.04
N GLN A 176 57.50 -4.51 35.33
CA GLN A 176 58.73 -3.70 35.14
C GLN A 176 58.86 -2.52 36.11
N ALA A 177 57.93 -2.38 37.07
CA ALA A 177 57.89 -1.27 38.02
C ALA A 177 57.81 -1.73 39.50
N LYS A 178 58.64 -2.71 39.88
CA LYS A 178 58.95 -3.04 41.28
C LYS A 178 60.46 -3.02 41.51
#